data_AF-A0A7S3E6R4-F1
#
_entry.id   AF-A0A7S3E6R4-F1
#
_cell.length_a   1.000
_cell.length_b   1.000
_cell.length_c   1.000
_cell.angle_alpha   90.00
_cell.angle_beta   90.00
_cell.angle_gamma   90.00
#
_symmetry.space_group_name_H-M   'P 1'
#
loop_
_entity.id
_entity.type
_entity.pdbx_description
1 polymer ?
#
loop_
_entity_poly.entity_id
_entity_poly.type
_entity_poly.pdbx_seq_one_letter_code
_entity_poly.pdbx_strand_id
1 'polypeptide(L)'
;MSKASDDLVDVSKYDSPQALEKGESPDALKQALKKMGLKFGGTPAQRAERLFKAHKKSANGTNGIGGVGLRRETELLEAQVKYMTEDILADLLQSTRMNVEKKLALSYEELEQERYAEENPVNPDDDEDGSDSGEEKTIHNPKDVPLGWDGKPIPYWLYKLHGLNHEFRCEVCGDVTYRGPRNFERHFTEARHTHNLKMLGVQYSRYYYMVTQIDDVLKLADKSRNLSASQLNRTADDEEFEDAEGNVFNRKTYEDLRRQGLL
;
A
#
# COMPACT_ATOMS: atom_id res chain seq x y z
N MET A 1 -0.74 11.31 -68.15
CA MET A 1 -1.80 10.28 -68.00
C MET A 1 -2.60 10.61 -66.76
N SER A 2 -3.87 10.97 -67.00
CA SER A 2 -5.03 10.86 -66.10
C SER A 2 -4.97 11.49 -64.70
N LYS A 3 -5.49 12.73 -64.60
CA LYS A 3 -6.00 13.30 -63.34
C LYS A 3 -7.09 12.37 -62.81
N ALA A 4 -6.85 11.66 -61.72
CA ALA A 4 -7.94 11.06 -60.95
C ALA A 4 -8.64 12.21 -60.22
N SER A 5 -9.80 12.63 -60.73
CA SER A 5 -10.71 13.47 -59.99
C SER A 5 -11.04 12.78 -58.68
N ASP A 6 -10.79 13.46 -57.57
CA ASP A 6 -11.31 13.06 -56.26
C ASP A 6 -12.82 13.34 -56.26
N ASP A 7 -13.56 12.52 -56.99
CA ASP A 7 -15.03 12.57 -57.05
C ASP A 7 -15.56 11.90 -55.77
N LEU A 8 -15.38 12.62 -54.66
CA LEU A 8 -16.11 12.35 -53.43
C LEU A 8 -17.56 12.78 -53.68
N VAL A 9 -18.46 11.81 -53.74
CA VAL A 9 -19.91 12.07 -53.86
C VAL A 9 -20.33 12.94 -52.68
N ASP A 10 -20.63 14.21 -52.95
CA ASP A 10 -21.06 15.16 -51.94
C ASP A 10 -22.56 15.00 -51.68
N VAL A 11 -22.87 14.13 -50.72
CA VAL A 11 -24.23 13.76 -50.33
C VAL A 11 -25.02 14.97 -49.80
N SER A 12 -24.35 16.04 -49.35
CA SER A 12 -24.99 17.25 -48.82
C SER A 12 -25.74 18.08 -49.87
N LYS A 13 -25.44 17.88 -51.17
CA LYS A 13 -26.09 18.56 -52.30
C LYS A 13 -27.49 18.03 -52.63
N TYR A 14 -27.89 16.92 -52.01
CA TYR A 14 -29.13 16.23 -52.34
C TYR A 14 -30.06 16.20 -51.13
N ASP A 15 -31.36 16.45 -51.34
CA ASP A 15 -32.36 16.45 -50.27
C ASP A 15 -33.03 15.09 -50.04
N SER A 16 -32.88 14.16 -50.99
CA SER A 16 -33.47 12.82 -50.90
C SER A 16 -32.55 11.72 -51.47
N PRO A 17 -32.68 10.47 -50.97
CA PRO A 17 -31.95 9.32 -51.52
C PRO A 17 -32.20 9.09 -53.02
N GLN A 18 -33.40 9.44 -53.49
CA GLN A 18 -33.80 9.28 -54.90
C GLN A 18 -33.15 10.35 -55.80
N ALA A 19 -32.94 11.55 -55.27
CA ALA A 19 -32.19 12.60 -55.97
C ALA A 19 -30.70 12.22 -56.08
N LEU A 20 -30.13 11.62 -55.03
CA LEU A 20 -28.76 11.11 -55.03
C LEU A 20 -28.55 9.97 -56.04
N GLU A 21 -29.51 9.04 -56.15
CA GLU A 21 -29.44 7.96 -57.15
C GLU A 21 -29.47 8.48 -58.60
N LYS A 22 -30.28 9.52 -58.87
CA LYS A 22 -30.41 10.09 -60.22
C LYS A 22 -29.25 10.99 -60.62
N GLY A 23 -28.61 11.64 -59.65
CA GLY A 23 -27.52 12.59 -59.90
C GLY A 23 -26.15 11.95 -60.05
N GLU A 24 -25.94 10.76 -59.49
CA GLU A 24 -24.61 10.14 -59.39
C GLU A 24 -24.53 8.79 -60.11
N SER A 25 -23.32 8.45 -60.57
CA SER A 25 -23.13 7.18 -61.27
C SER A 25 -23.23 5.98 -60.31
N PRO A 26 -23.75 4.82 -60.75
CA PRO A 26 -23.85 3.63 -59.91
C PRO A 26 -22.50 3.15 -59.36
N ASP A 27 -21.40 3.43 -60.06
CA ASP A 27 -20.05 3.07 -59.64
C ASP A 27 -19.46 4.08 -58.65
N ALA A 28 -19.80 5.37 -58.75
CA ALA A 28 -19.44 6.37 -57.75
C ALA A 28 -20.08 6.04 -56.39
N LEU A 29 -21.36 5.64 -56.37
CA LEU A 29 -22.05 5.20 -55.14
C LEU A 29 -21.38 3.95 -54.52
N LYS A 30 -20.92 3.00 -55.34
CA LYS A 30 -20.17 1.83 -54.85
C LYS A 30 -18.82 2.22 -54.26
N GLN A 31 -18.07 3.09 -54.94
CA GLN A 31 -16.76 3.54 -54.48
C GLN A 31 -16.87 4.34 -53.18
N ALA A 32 -17.88 5.20 -53.06
CA ALA A 32 -18.17 5.94 -51.83
C ALA A 32 -18.49 5.01 -50.65
N LEU A 33 -19.33 3.98 -50.86
CA LEU A 33 -19.62 2.98 -49.82
C LEU A 33 -18.39 2.16 -49.44
N LYS A 34 -17.55 1.79 -50.42
CA LYS A 34 -16.30 1.05 -50.19
C LYS A 34 -15.31 1.86 -49.36
N LYS A 35 -15.14 3.15 -49.66
CA LYS A 35 -14.28 4.07 -48.88
C LYS A 35 -14.77 4.21 -47.43
N MET A 36 -16.08 4.25 -47.21
CA MET A 36 -16.65 4.30 -45.84
C MET A 36 -16.71 2.93 -45.14
N GLY A 37 -16.29 1.83 -45.79
CA GLY A 37 -16.33 0.49 -45.21
C GLY A 37 -17.74 -0.11 -45.03
N LEU A 38 -18.75 0.44 -45.73
CA LEU A 38 -20.13 -0.07 -45.70
C LEU A 38 -20.38 -1.10 -46.82
N LYS A 39 -21.39 -1.97 -46.61
CA LYS A 39 -21.81 -2.97 -47.60
C LYS A 39 -22.29 -2.32 -48.91
N PHE A 40 -21.61 -2.61 -50.02
CA PHE A 40 -21.84 -2.06 -51.37
C PHE A 40 -22.67 -2.97 -52.30
N GLY A 41 -23.26 -4.07 -51.81
CA GLY A 41 -24.15 -4.94 -52.58
C GLY A 41 -25.58 -4.38 -52.75
N GLY A 42 -26.36 -4.88 -53.71
CA GLY A 42 -27.75 -4.48 -53.95
C GLY A 42 -27.97 -3.53 -55.13
N THR A 43 -29.18 -2.99 -55.26
CA THR A 43 -29.56 -2.05 -56.32
C THR A 43 -28.95 -0.65 -56.08
N PRO A 44 -28.76 0.18 -57.12
CA PRO A 44 -28.26 1.56 -56.97
C PRO A 44 -29.07 2.39 -55.97
N ALA A 45 -30.41 2.29 -55.99
CA ALA A 45 -31.30 2.88 -54.98
C ALA A 45 -30.93 2.53 -53.54
N GLN A 46 -30.69 1.23 -53.26
CA GLN A 46 -30.30 0.77 -51.92
C GLN A 46 -28.92 1.30 -51.50
N ARG A 47 -28.02 1.52 -52.47
CA ARG A 47 -26.70 2.13 -52.19
C ARG A 47 -26.85 3.61 -51.85
N ALA A 48 -27.65 4.35 -52.62
CA ALA A 48 -27.93 5.76 -52.37
C ALA A 48 -28.61 5.96 -51.01
N GLU A 49 -29.59 5.12 -50.65
CA GLU A 49 -30.25 5.17 -49.34
C GLU A 49 -29.27 4.93 -48.17
N ARG A 50 -28.36 3.95 -48.31
CA ARG A 50 -27.34 3.69 -47.29
C ARG A 50 -26.36 4.85 -47.14
N LEU A 51 -25.90 5.43 -48.25
CA LEU A 51 -25.04 6.61 -48.24
C LEU A 51 -25.74 7.80 -47.56
N PHE A 52 -26.98 8.07 -47.92
CA PHE A 52 -27.79 9.15 -47.36
C PHE A 52 -28.04 8.96 -45.86
N LYS A 53 -28.35 7.74 -45.43
CA LYS A 53 -28.56 7.39 -44.02
C LYS A 53 -27.27 7.47 -43.19
N ALA A 54 -26.13 7.09 -43.77
CA ALA A 54 -24.82 7.23 -43.14
C ALA A 54 -24.46 8.71 -42.95
N HIS A 55 -24.69 9.54 -43.97
CA HIS A 55 -24.48 10.99 -43.90
C HIS A 55 -25.36 11.65 -42.82
N LYS A 56 -26.66 11.31 -42.78
CA LYS A 56 -27.59 11.82 -41.76
C LYS A 56 -27.25 11.35 -40.34
N LYS A 57 -26.75 10.12 -40.17
CA LYS A 57 -26.26 9.63 -38.86
C LYS A 57 -25.02 10.40 -38.38
N SER A 58 -24.09 10.70 -39.30
CA SER A 58 -22.91 11.51 -39.01
C SER A 58 -23.31 12.93 -38.58
N ALA A 59 -24.25 13.55 -39.30
CA ALA A 59 -24.77 14.89 -38.99
C ALA A 59 -25.53 14.96 -37.65
N ASN A 60 -26.21 13.88 -37.24
CA ASN A 60 -26.99 13.83 -35.99
C ASN A 60 -26.22 13.28 -34.78
N GLY A 61 -24.89 13.17 -34.83
CA GLY A 61 -24.06 12.89 -33.65
C GLY A 61 -24.37 11.58 -32.90
N THR A 62 -25.04 10.61 -33.53
CA THR A 62 -25.31 9.29 -32.93
C THR A 62 -24.25 8.30 -33.40
N ASN A 63 -22.98 8.60 -33.11
CA ASN A 63 -21.90 7.65 -33.29
C ASN A 63 -22.05 6.51 -32.29
N GLY A 64 -22.02 5.27 -32.81
CA GLY A 64 -22.04 4.06 -32.00
C GLY A 64 -20.89 4.06 -30.98
N ILE A 65 -21.26 4.09 -29.70
CA ILE A 65 -20.43 4.26 -28.50
C ILE A 65 -19.67 2.96 -28.14
N GLY A 66 -19.24 2.16 -29.12
CA GLY A 66 -18.59 0.87 -28.84
C GLY A 66 -17.10 0.82 -29.19
N GLY A 67 -16.71 1.38 -30.34
CA GLY A 67 -15.39 1.11 -30.92
C GLY A 67 -14.37 2.25 -30.85
N VAL A 68 -14.83 3.50 -30.71
CA VAL A 68 -13.92 4.68 -30.69
C VAL A 68 -13.34 4.91 -29.30
N GLY A 69 -14.10 4.60 -28.24
CA GLY A 69 -13.61 4.62 -26.87
C GLY A 69 -12.50 3.59 -26.65
N LEU A 70 -12.74 2.34 -27.07
CA LEU A 70 -11.74 1.27 -26.99
C LEU A 70 -10.45 1.60 -27.76
N ARG A 71 -10.55 2.15 -28.98
CA ARG A 71 -9.36 2.54 -29.77
C ARG A 71 -8.55 3.64 -29.10
N ARG A 72 -9.22 4.64 -28.54
CA ARG A 72 -8.54 5.74 -27.84
C ARG A 72 -7.87 5.25 -26.56
N GLU A 73 -8.51 4.33 -25.84
CA GLU A 73 -7.93 3.70 -24.66
C GLU A 73 -6.73 2.82 -25.01
N THR A 74 -6.80 2.03 -26.08
CA THR A 74 -5.65 1.25 -26.56
C THR A 74 -4.50 2.14 -27.02
N GLU A 75 -4.77 3.23 -27.73
CA GLU A 75 -3.74 4.19 -28.17
C GLU A 75 -3.04 4.86 -26.98
N LEU A 76 -3.79 5.20 -25.92
CA LEU A 76 -3.21 5.75 -24.70
C LEU A 76 -2.35 4.72 -23.96
N LEU A 77 -2.82 3.48 -23.85
CA LEU A 77 -2.04 2.39 -23.24
C LEU A 77 -0.76 2.11 -24.04
N GLU A 78 -0.82 2.10 -25.37
CA GLU A 78 0.36 1.93 -26.22
C GLU A 78 1.37 3.05 -26.01
N ALA A 79 0.93 4.31 -25.93
CA ALA A 79 1.80 5.44 -25.64
C ALA A 79 2.43 5.35 -24.24
N GLN A 80 1.64 4.95 -23.24
CA GLN A 80 2.13 4.76 -21.87
C GLN A 80 3.17 3.64 -21.80
N VAL A 81 2.90 2.49 -22.42
CA VAL A 81 3.85 1.37 -22.46
C VAL A 81 5.15 1.80 -23.12
N LYS A 82 5.10 2.48 -24.26
CA LYS A 82 6.30 3.00 -24.95
C LYS A 82 7.14 3.88 -24.03
N TYR A 83 6.54 4.88 -23.39
CA TYR A 83 7.23 5.76 -22.46
C TYR A 83 7.88 4.99 -21.30
N MET A 84 7.13 4.07 -20.68
CA MET A 84 7.66 3.26 -19.58
C MET A 84 8.83 2.36 -20.03
N THR A 85 8.74 1.75 -21.21
CA THR A 85 9.78 0.83 -21.72
C THR A 85 11.00 1.55 -22.27
N GLU A 86 10.81 2.67 -22.96
CA GLU A 86 11.90 3.36 -23.67
C GLU A 86 12.62 4.38 -22.78
N ASP A 87 11.93 5.06 -21.86
CA ASP A 87 12.54 6.09 -21.02
C ASP A 87 12.87 5.61 -19.61
N ILE A 88 11.94 4.89 -18.94
CA ILE A 88 12.12 4.52 -17.52
C ILE A 88 12.84 3.18 -17.36
N LEU A 89 12.47 2.17 -18.15
CA LEU A 89 12.90 0.79 -17.99
C LEU A 89 13.93 0.34 -19.04
N ALA A 90 14.48 1.25 -19.85
CA ALA A 90 15.40 0.90 -20.92
C ALA A 90 16.61 0.09 -20.42
N ASP A 91 17.25 0.53 -19.34
CA ASP A 91 18.41 -0.14 -18.75
C ASP A 91 18.05 -1.54 -18.22
N LEU A 92 16.86 -1.68 -17.60
CA LEU A 92 16.38 -2.97 -17.11
C LEU A 92 16.04 -3.92 -18.26
N LEU A 93 15.45 -3.42 -19.35
CA LEU A 93 15.16 -4.22 -20.55
C LEU A 93 16.45 -4.69 -21.22
N GLN A 94 17.47 -3.84 -21.32
CA GLN A 94 18.78 -4.25 -21.82
C GLN A 94 19.41 -5.31 -20.90
N SER A 95 19.34 -5.11 -19.58
CA SER A 95 19.88 -6.06 -18.60
C SER A 95 19.17 -7.42 -18.64
N THR A 96 17.85 -7.43 -18.72
CA THR A 96 17.06 -8.67 -18.84
C THR A 96 17.31 -9.38 -20.16
N ARG A 97 17.44 -8.64 -21.27
CA ARG A 97 17.85 -9.21 -22.56
C ARG A 97 19.22 -9.87 -22.48
N MET A 98 20.23 -9.18 -21.94
CA MET A 98 21.57 -9.76 -21.75
C MET A 98 21.53 -10.99 -20.85
N ASN A 99 20.70 -10.97 -19.79
CA ASN A 99 20.53 -12.11 -18.91
C ASN A 99 19.91 -13.32 -19.63
N VAL A 100 18.92 -13.09 -20.49
CA VAL A 100 18.33 -14.15 -21.33
C VAL A 100 19.36 -14.70 -22.31
N GLU A 101 20.11 -13.83 -22.99
CA GLU A 101 21.19 -14.24 -23.91
C GLU A 101 22.28 -15.04 -23.17
N LYS A 102 22.64 -14.63 -21.95
CA LYS A 102 23.54 -15.36 -21.05
C LYS A 102 22.98 -16.75 -20.72
N LYS A 103 21.76 -16.82 -20.18
CA LYS A 103 21.10 -18.09 -19.80
C LYS A 103 20.96 -19.06 -20.97
N LEU A 104 20.79 -18.56 -22.19
CA LEU A 104 20.74 -19.39 -23.42
C LEU A 104 22.10 -19.99 -23.80
N ALA A 105 23.22 -19.37 -23.39
CA ALA A 105 24.56 -19.84 -23.66
C ALA A 105 25.13 -20.78 -22.57
N LEU A 106 24.49 -20.84 -21.40
CA LEU A 106 24.92 -21.65 -20.27
C LEU A 106 24.65 -23.15 -20.51
N SER A 107 25.53 -23.98 -19.97
CA SER A 107 25.30 -25.43 -19.84
C SER A 107 24.25 -25.73 -18.76
N TYR A 108 23.75 -26.97 -18.74
CA TYR A 108 22.74 -27.39 -17.76
C TYR A 108 23.21 -27.23 -16.31
N GLU A 109 24.48 -27.57 -16.04
CA GLU A 109 25.08 -27.48 -14.70
C GLU A 109 25.21 -26.02 -14.23
N GLU A 110 25.64 -25.12 -15.11
CA GLU A 110 25.73 -23.68 -14.81
C GLU A 110 24.35 -23.05 -14.61
N LEU A 111 23.33 -23.51 -15.36
CA LEU A 111 21.95 -23.05 -15.21
C LEU A 111 21.35 -23.48 -13.85
N GLU A 112 21.68 -24.69 -13.39
CA GLU A 112 21.26 -25.19 -12.08
C GLU A 112 21.94 -24.41 -10.95
N GLN A 113 23.22 -24.05 -11.10
CA GLN A 113 23.94 -23.17 -10.17
C GLN A 113 23.34 -21.75 -10.11
N GLU A 114 23.01 -21.13 -11.25
CA GLU A 114 22.35 -19.82 -11.25
C GLU A 114 20.98 -19.86 -10.57
N ARG A 115 20.19 -20.92 -10.81
CA ARG A 115 18.90 -21.10 -10.12
C ARG A 115 19.08 -21.22 -8.62
N TYR A 116 20.05 -22.00 -8.17
CA TYR A 116 20.34 -22.17 -6.75
C TYR A 116 20.74 -20.83 -6.10
N ALA A 117 21.55 -20.03 -6.78
CA ALA A 117 21.95 -18.69 -6.30
C ALA A 117 20.78 -17.68 -6.31
N GLU A 118 19.81 -17.82 -7.22
CA GLU A 118 18.61 -16.97 -7.27
C GLU A 118 17.56 -17.38 -6.20
N GLU A 119 17.43 -18.68 -5.90
CA GLU A 119 16.55 -19.21 -4.85
C GLU A 119 17.14 -19.02 -3.44
N ASN A 120 18.47 -19.08 -3.31
CA ASN A 120 19.22 -18.76 -2.10
C ASN A 120 20.09 -17.53 -2.37
N PRO A 121 19.50 -16.32 -2.43
CA PRO A 121 20.28 -15.11 -2.53
C PRO A 121 21.18 -15.05 -1.30
N VAL A 122 22.48 -15.23 -1.52
CA VAL A 122 23.50 -15.06 -0.49
C VAL A 122 23.35 -13.63 0.02
N ASN A 123 22.87 -13.48 1.25
CA ASN A 123 23.07 -12.26 2.00
C ASN A 123 24.59 -12.10 2.09
N PRO A 124 25.17 -10.96 1.67
CA PRO A 124 26.61 -10.79 1.71
C PRO A 124 27.21 -11.06 3.10
N ASP A 125 26.39 -10.98 4.16
CA ASP A 125 26.79 -11.15 5.57
C ASP A 125 26.58 -12.56 6.17
N ASP A 126 26.13 -13.59 5.42
CA ASP A 126 25.75 -14.91 6.00
C ASP A 126 26.67 -16.09 5.62
N ASP A 127 27.80 -15.86 4.94
CA ASP A 127 28.79 -16.88 4.61
C ASP A 127 30.19 -16.51 5.11
N GLU A 128 30.46 -16.62 6.42
CA GLU A 128 31.82 -16.93 6.91
C GLU A 128 31.85 -17.37 8.40
N ASP A 129 31.45 -18.62 8.66
CA ASP A 129 31.97 -19.39 9.79
C ASP A 129 32.86 -20.52 9.23
N GLY A 130 34.12 -20.17 8.91
CA GLY A 130 35.06 -21.16 8.38
C GLY A 130 36.31 -20.63 7.68
N SER A 131 37.22 -20.00 8.45
CA SER A 131 38.66 -19.99 8.17
C SER A 131 39.18 -19.36 6.87
N ASP A 132 39.82 -18.20 7.06
CA ASP A 132 41.03 -17.72 6.37
C ASP A 132 40.88 -16.90 5.06
N SER A 133 41.22 -15.61 5.21
CA SER A 133 41.78 -14.70 4.20
C SER A 133 40.88 -14.13 3.10
N GLY A 134 40.36 -12.91 3.30
CA GLY A 134 39.97 -12.06 2.18
C GLY A 134 39.11 -10.83 2.48
N GLU A 135 39.63 -9.84 3.22
CA GLU A 135 39.17 -8.44 3.33
C GLU A 135 37.78 -8.11 2.74
N GLU A 136 36.73 -8.52 3.44
CA GLU A 136 35.39 -8.00 3.22
C GLU A 136 35.40 -6.51 3.53
N LYS A 137 34.90 -5.70 2.59
CA LYS A 137 34.83 -4.24 2.72
C LYS A 137 33.79 -3.89 3.77
N THR A 138 34.17 -4.03 5.03
CA THR A 138 33.59 -3.31 6.16
C THR A 138 33.44 -1.86 5.72
N ILE A 139 32.21 -1.45 5.41
CA ILE A 139 31.93 -0.06 5.05
C ILE A 139 32.37 0.75 6.25
N HIS A 140 33.52 1.41 6.12
CA HIS A 140 34.13 2.14 7.22
C HIS A 140 33.12 3.19 7.67
N ASN A 141 32.49 2.94 8.82
CA ASN A 141 31.61 3.84 9.53
C ASN A 141 32.45 4.51 10.61
N PRO A 142 33.25 5.53 10.28
CA PRO A 142 34.22 6.12 11.20
C PRO A 142 33.59 6.74 12.46
N LYS A 143 32.25 6.77 12.55
CA LYS A 143 31.49 7.33 13.68
C LYS A 143 30.45 6.37 14.26
N ASP A 144 30.43 5.12 13.85
CA ASP A 144 29.54 4.07 14.37
C ASP A 144 28.05 4.49 14.49
N VAL A 145 27.61 5.28 13.52
CA VAL A 145 26.24 5.80 13.41
C VAL A 145 25.34 4.64 12.99
N PRO A 146 24.18 4.42 13.64
CA PRO A 146 23.30 3.30 13.32
C PRO A 146 22.84 3.39 11.86
N LEU A 147 22.86 2.24 11.18
CA LEU A 147 22.44 2.10 9.79
C LEU A 147 20.94 2.40 9.66
N GLY A 148 20.56 3.03 8.55
CA GLY A 148 19.17 3.25 8.23
C GLY A 148 18.45 1.95 7.85
N TRP A 149 17.15 2.05 7.60
CA TRP A 149 16.32 0.96 7.08
C TRP A 149 16.72 0.49 5.65
N ASP A 150 17.56 1.27 4.97
CA ASP A 150 18.13 1.01 3.62
C ASP A 150 19.55 0.39 3.71
N GLY A 151 20.02 0.01 4.90
CA GLY A 151 21.38 -0.52 5.13
C GLY A 151 22.51 0.50 4.94
N LYS A 152 22.22 1.69 4.41
CA LYS A 152 23.19 2.78 4.24
C LYS A 152 23.37 3.59 5.52
N PRO A 153 24.58 4.13 5.78
CA PRO A 153 24.81 5.01 6.93
C PRO A 153 23.97 6.29 6.81
N ILE A 154 23.23 6.61 7.87
CA ILE A 154 22.36 7.79 7.92
C ILE A 154 23.23 9.06 7.87
N PRO A 155 22.91 10.08 7.05
CA PRO A 155 23.61 11.35 7.07
C PRO A 155 23.69 11.96 8.48
N TYR A 156 24.87 12.44 8.88
CA TYR A 156 25.13 12.89 10.26
C TYR A 156 24.21 14.02 10.74
N TRP A 157 23.81 14.93 9.85
CA TRP A 157 22.86 16.00 10.17
C TRP A 157 21.46 15.44 10.46
N LEU A 158 21.03 14.39 9.75
CA LEU A 158 19.74 13.74 9.94
C LEU A 158 19.73 12.92 11.24
N TYR A 159 20.85 12.27 11.55
CA TYR A 159 21.09 11.59 12.82
C TYR A 159 20.94 12.55 14.02
N LYS A 160 21.56 13.74 13.94
CA LYS A 160 21.41 14.80 14.96
C LYS A 160 20.01 15.41 15.00
N LEU A 161 19.43 15.69 13.85
CA LEU A 161 18.10 16.31 13.74
C LEU A 161 17.02 15.45 14.40
N HIS A 162 17.06 14.13 14.17
CA HIS A 162 16.12 13.19 14.78
C HIS A 162 16.51 12.74 16.19
N GLY A 163 17.63 13.24 16.74
CA GLY A 163 18.06 12.95 18.11
C GLY A 163 18.55 11.52 18.32
N LEU A 164 18.90 10.77 17.26
CA LEU A 164 19.40 9.39 17.39
C LEU A 164 20.78 9.30 18.09
N ASN A 165 21.43 10.44 18.30
CA ASN A 165 22.65 10.62 19.10
C ASN A 165 22.43 10.54 20.61
N HIS A 166 21.17 10.51 21.06
CA HIS A 166 20.83 10.35 22.47
C HIS A 166 20.47 8.89 22.74
N GLU A 167 21.20 8.30 23.69
CA GLU A 167 20.99 6.92 24.12
C GLU A 167 20.20 6.93 25.43
N PHE A 168 19.10 6.17 25.45
CA PHE A 168 18.21 6.06 26.60
C PHE A 168 18.17 4.60 27.05
N ARG A 169 18.28 4.36 28.36
CA ARG A 169 18.27 3.01 28.92
C ARG A 169 16.94 2.76 29.65
N CYS A 170 16.43 1.54 29.55
CA CYS A 170 15.22 1.12 30.24
C CYS A 170 15.49 -0.13 31.09
N GLU A 171 15.46 0.03 32.42
CA GLU A 171 15.74 -1.05 33.37
C GLU A 171 14.64 -2.12 33.32
N VAL A 172 13.37 -1.72 33.18
CA VAL A 172 12.23 -2.65 33.00
C VAL A 172 12.43 -3.57 31.80
N CYS A 173 13.14 -3.14 30.75
CA CYS A 173 13.45 -3.95 29.57
C CYS A 173 14.71 -4.82 29.71
N GLY A 174 15.37 -4.85 30.88
CA GLY A 174 16.66 -5.51 31.06
C GLY A 174 17.83 -4.66 30.60
N ASP A 175 17.80 -3.36 30.91
CA ASP A 175 18.88 -2.41 30.60
C ASP A 175 19.18 -2.21 29.11
N VAL A 176 18.19 -2.52 28.27
CA VAL A 176 18.24 -2.32 26.82
C VAL A 176 18.39 -0.84 26.51
N THR A 177 19.31 -0.52 25.61
CA THR A 177 19.59 0.84 25.16
C THR A 177 18.80 1.14 23.88
N TYR A 178 18.04 2.23 23.91
CA TYR A 178 17.25 2.73 22.79
C TYR A 178 17.88 4.02 22.28
N ARG A 179 18.10 4.09 20.97
CA ARG A 179 18.63 5.28 20.30
C ARG A 179 17.49 6.20 19.85
N GLY A 180 17.53 7.43 20.37
CA GLY A 180 16.64 8.52 20.01
C GLY A 180 15.31 8.56 20.77
N PRO A 181 14.74 9.77 21.00
CA PRO A 181 13.52 9.93 21.80
C PRO A 181 12.33 9.17 21.24
N ARG A 182 12.14 9.19 19.91
CA ARG A 182 10.98 8.55 19.27
C ARG A 182 10.98 7.02 19.42
N ASN A 183 12.14 6.40 19.32
CA ASN A 183 12.28 4.96 19.51
C ASN A 183 12.03 4.59 20.98
N PHE A 184 12.57 5.41 21.88
CA PHE A 184 12.34 5.27 23.31
C PHE A 184 10.87 5.56 23.70
N GLU A 185 10.13 6.44 23.06
CA GLU A 185 8.70 6.61 23.38
C GLU A 185 7.86 5.43 22.88
N ARG A 186 8.23 4.84 21.74
CA ARG A 186 7.52 3.70 21.16
C ARG A 186 7.67 2.44 22.01
N HIS A 187 8.85 2.20 22.59
CA HIS A 187 9.14 0.95 23.30
C HIS A 187 8.19 0.67 24.48
N PHE A 188 7.62 1.71 25.11
CA PHE A 188 6.63 1.56 26.19
C PHE A 188 5.37 0.80 25.76
N THR A 189 5.03 0.85 24.47
CA THR A 189 3.88 0.13 23.90
C THR A 189 4.25 -1.21 23.27
N GLU A 190 5.55 -1.51 23.14
CA GLU A 190 6.02 -2.73 22.52
C GLU A 190 5.76 -3.96 23.41
N ALA A 191 5.65 -5.13 22.77
CA ALA A 191 5.35 -6.39 23.46
C ALA A 191 6.38 -6.72 24.56
N ARG A 192 7.67 -6.40 24.35
CA ARG A 192 8.72 -6.65 25.34
C ARG A 192 8.48 -5.89 26.64
N HIS A 193 8.24 -4.58 26.56
CA HIS A 193 8.06 -3.75 27.75
C HIS A 193 6.76 -4.10 28.48
N THR A 194 5.66 -4.28 27.74
CA THR A 194 4.36 -4.67 28.32
C THR A 194 4.40 -6.06 28.96
N HIS A 195 5.16 -6.99 28.38
CA HIS A 195 5.39 -8.32 28.96
C HIS A 195 6.19 -8.25 30.26
N ASN A 196 7.26 -7.44 30.30
CA ASN A 196 8.07 -7.30 31.50
C ASN A 196 7.29 -6.61 32.64
N LEU A 197 6.47 -5.60 32.33
CA LEU A 197 5.54 -5.03 33.32
C LEU A 197 4.58 -6.08 33.88
N LYS A 198 4.07 -6.96 33.00
CA LYS A 198 3.20 -8.07 33.41
C LYS A 198 3.91 -9.07 34.32
N MET A 199 5.20 -9.34 34.08
CA MET A 199 6.03 -10.16 34.99
C MET A 199 6.22 -9.52 36.37
N LEU A 200 6.23 -8.19 36.44
CA LEU A 200 6.23 -7.44 37.71
C LEU A 200 4.85 -7.42 38.40
N GLY A 201 3.83 -8.06 37.83
CA GLY A 201 2.48 -8.11 38.39
C GLY A 201 1.65 -6.85 38.13
N VAL A 202 2.04 -6.04 37.14
CA VAL A 202 1.39 -4.79 36.76
C VAL A 202 0.89 -4.88 35.32
N GLN A 203 -0.36 -4.48 35.08
CA GLN A 203 -0.87 -4.36 33.70
C GLN A 203 -0.45 -3.02 33.12
N TYR A 204 -0.12 -2.99 31.82
CA TYR A 204 0.20 -1.76 31.12
C TYR A 204 -0.97 -0.76 31.22
N SER A 205 -0.64 0.49 31.57
CA SER A 205 -1.56 1.61 31.64
C SER A 205 -0.79 2.90 31.34
N ARG A 206 -1.49 3.95 30.93
CA ARG A 206 -0.91 5.27 30.66
C ARG A 206 -0.14 5.84 31.86
N TYR A 207 -0.50 5.43 33.08
CA TYR A 207 0.20 5.82 34.32
C TYR A 207 1.66 5.35 34.37
N TYR A 208 2.01 4.27 33.66
CA TYR A 208 3.37 3.72 33.61
C TYR A 208 4.18 4.23 32.40
N TYR A 209 3.62 5.18 31.63
CA TYR A 209 4.34 5.75 30.50
C TYR A 209 5.52 6.61 30.98
N MET A 210 6.69 6.44 30.33
CA MET A 210 7.96 7.07 30.71
C MET A 210 8.56 6.61 32.05
N VAL A 211 8.07 5.52 32.65
CA VAL A 211 8.68 4.92 33.84
C VAL A 211 9.69 3.86 33.42
N THR A 212 10.98 4.10 33.67
CA THR A 212 12.07 3.20 33.28
C THR A 212 12.60 2.32 34.40
N GLN A 213 12.56 2.81 35.64
CA GLN A 213 13.11 2.13 36.80
C GLN A 213 12.11 1.14 37.39
N ILE A 214 12.60 -0.05 37.77
CA ILE A 214 11.75 -1.10 38.34
C ILE A 214 11.19 -0.66 39.69
N ASP A 215 12.01 -0.02 40.53
CA ASP A 215 11.61 0.48 41.84
C ASP A 215 10.44 1.48 41.76
N ASP A 216 10.44 2.34 40.75
CA ASP A 216 9.40 3.34 40.57
C ASP A 216 8.09 2.72 40.08
N VAL A 217 8.16 1.69 39.23
CA VAL A 217 6.99 0.89 38.84
C VAL A 217 6.33 0.28 40.09
N LEU A 218 7.12 -0.31 40.98
CA LEU A 218 6.62 -0.94 42.21
C LEU A 218 5.99 0.09 43.16
N LYS A 219 6.66 1.22 43.42
CA LYS A 219 6.12 2.31 44.24
C LYS A 219 4.81 2.85 43.68
N LEU A 220 4.73 3.02 42.36
CA LEU A 220 3.52 3.53 41.70
C LEU A 220 2.38 2.50 41.77
N ALA A 221 2.70 1.22 41.60
CA ALA A 221 1.74 0.13 41.73
C ALA A 221 1.14 0.06 43.14
N ASP A 222 1.97 0.15 44.18
CA ASP A 222 1.52 0.15 45.58
C ASP A 222 0.66 1.37 45.89
N LYS A 223 1.07 2.55 45.41
CA LYS A 223 0.27 3.77 45.54
C LYS A 223 -1.10 3.63 44.85
N SER A 224 -1.12 3.07 43.64
CA SER A 224 -2.36 2.84 42.89
C SER A 224 -3.29 1.84 43.59
N ARG A 225 -2.73 0.77 44.17
CA ARG A 225 -3.50 -0.22 44.95
C ARG A 225 -4.09 0.40 46.21
N ASN A 226 -3.30 1.18 46.94
CA ASN A 226 -3.75 1.86 48.16
C ASN A 226 -4.85 2.90 47.87
N LEU A 227 -4.74 3.65 46.76
CA LEU A 227 -5.79 4.58 46.35
C LEU A 227 -7.09 3.85 45.98
N SER A 228 -7.01 2.76 45.23
CA SER A 228 -8.17 1.93 44.89
C SER A 228 -8.82 1.33 46.14
N ALA A 229 -8.02 0.75 47.05
CA ALA A 229 -8.51 0.19 48.31
C ALA A 229 -9.15 1.26 49.20
N SER A 230 -8.55 2.46 49.30
CA SER A 230 -9.12 3.57 50.06
C SER A 230 -10.43 4.07 49.47
N GLN A 231 -10.55 4.16 48.15
CA GLN A 231 -11.80 4.54 47.48
C GLN A 231 -12.91 3.51 47.72
N LEU A 232 -12.60 2.22 47.60
CA LEU A 232 -13.55 1.13 47.84
C LEU A 232 -13.99 1.06 49.31
N ASN A 233 -13.06 1.22 50.24
CA ASN A 233 -13.38 1.23 51.68
C ASN A 233 -14.27 2.43 52.01
N ARG A 234 -13.97 3.62 51.48
CA ARG A 234 -14.81 4.81 51.72
C ARG A 234 -16.24 4.59 51.24
N THR A 235 -16.43 4.03 50.04
CA THR A 235 -17.79 3.74 49.54
C THR A 235 -18.52 2.68 50.37
N ALA A 236 -17.80 1.73 50.99
CA ALA A 236 -18.41 0.71 51.82
C ALA A 236 -18.77 1.22 53.23
N ASP A 237 -18.02 2.19 53.74
CA ASP A 237 -18.25 2.82 55.04
C ASP A 237 -19.28 3.95 54.97
N ASP A 238 -19.49 4.58 53.80
CA ASP A 238 -20.48 5.65 53.59
C ASP A 238 -21.94 5.12 53.56
N GLU A 239 -22.17 3.80 53.38
CA GLU A 239 -23.51 3.20 53.36
C GLU A 239 -23.95 2.71 54.76
N GLU A 240 -24.73 3.56 55.45
CA GLU A 240 -25.34 3.29 56.76
C GLU A 240 -26.72 2.60 56.62
N PHE A 241 -26.92 1.50 57.34
CA PHE A 241 -28.18 0.75 57.40
C PHE A 241 -28.75 0.76 58.83
N GLU A 242 -30.04 1.08 58.95
CA GLU A 242 -30.77 1.08 60.23
C GLU A 242 -31.55 -0.23 60.43
N ASP A 243 -31.52 -0.77 61.64
CA ASP A 243 -32.36 -1.91 62.04
C ASP A 243 -33.76 -1.47 62.53
N ALA A 244 -34.61 -2.43 62.89
CA ALA A 244 -35.96 -2.15 63.39
C ALA A 244 -35.98 -1.45 64.76
N GLU A 245 -34.86 -1.47 65.50
CA GLU A 245 -34.68 -0.84 66.80
C GLU A 245 -34.01 0.56 66.69
N GLY A 246 -33.58 0.96 65.49
CA GLY A 246 -32.95 2.23 65.20
C GLY A 246 -31.43 2.27 65.40
N ASN A 247 -30.77 1.11 65.50
CA ASN A 247 -29.31 1.03 65.55
C ASN A 247 -28.73 1.12 64.12
N VAL A 248 -27.68 1.91 63.97
CA VAL A 248 -27.01 2.16 62.68
C VAL A 248 -25.79 1.25 62.53
N PHE A 249 -25.71 0.52 61.43
CA PHE A 249 -24.61 -0.38 61.10
C PHE A 249 -24.09 -0.15 59.68
N ASN A 250 -22.80 -0.43 59.44
CA ASN A 250 -22.28 -0.52 58.07
C ASN A 250 -22.95 -1.69 57.35
N ARG A 251 -23.04 -1.59 56.03
CA ARG A 251 -23.66 -2.63 55.18
C ARG A 251 -23.24 -4.07 55.50
N LYS A 252 -21.93 -4.32 55.61
CA LYS A 252 -21.41 -5.68 55.88
C LYS A 252 -21.89 -6.23 57.22
N THR A 253 -21.80 -5.41 58.28
CA THR A 253 -22.25 -5.79 59.62
C THR A 253 -23.74 -6.04 59.66
N TYR A 254 -24.54 -5.20 58.98
CA TYR A 254 -25.98 -5.39 58.88
C TYR A 254 -26.33 -6.70 58.14
N GLU A 255 -25.72 -6.96 56.98
CA GLU A 255 -25.95 -8.17 56.20
C GLU A 255 -25.52 -9.44 56.95
N ASP A 256 -24.40 -9.40 57.68
CA ASP A 256 -23.92 -10.54 58.48
C ASP A 256 -24.81 -10.82 59.69
N LEU A 257 -25.23 -9.79 60.43
CA LEU A 257 -26.17 -9.94 61.55
C LEU A 257 -27.54 -10.42 61.07
N ARG A 258 -28.02 -9.92 59.93
CA ARG A 258 -29.26 -10.38 59.29
C ARG A 258 -29.17 -11.85 58.87
N ARG A 259 -28.03 -12.30 58.31
CA ARG A 259 -27.81 -13.71 57.95
C ARG A 259 -27.75 -14.63 59.17
N GLN A 260 -27.26 -14.12 60.29
CA GLN A 260 -27.21 -14.84 61.57
C GLN A 260 -28.57 -14.82 62.31
N GLY A 261 -29.54 -14.01 61.84
CA GLY A 261 -30.86 -13.87 62.46
C GLY A 261 -30.86 -13.03 63.75
N LEU A 262 -29.90 -12.11 63.87
CA LEU A 262 -29.70 -11.23 65.04
C LEU A 262 -30.29 -9.82 64.84
N LEU A 263 -31.01 -9.58 63.74
CA LEU A 263 -31.72 -8.34 63.38
C LEU A 263 -33.15 -8.63 62.96
#